data_AF-A0A836BLT4-F1
#
_entry.id   AF-A0A836BLT4-F1
#
_cell.length_a   1.000
_cell.length_b   1.000
_cell.length_c   1.000
_cell.angle_alpha   90.00
_cell.angle_beta   90.00
_cell.angle_gamma   90.00
#
_symmetry.space_group_name_H-M   'P 1'
#
loop_
_entity.id
_entity.type
_entity.pdbx_description
1 polymer ?
#
loop_
_entity_poly.entity_id
_entity_poly.type
_entity_poly.pdbx_seq_one_letter_code
_entity_poly.pdbx_strand_id
1 'polypeptide(L)'
;MDKICWANTNNFDDSDFVIVGVPDESQSHALRQGTEDAPNRIREISQKRDSYSRDGKTSLGLPYSYSTHANVYDYGNIDRVQINEVYDQILSKSKIPITIGGDHSITRHILKALSNNIGKFSLVYFDAHPDFVSSTTN
;
A
#
# COMPACT_ATOMS: atom_id res chain seq x y z
N MET A 1 5.32 -15.15 -3.10
CA MET A 1 4.30 -14.13 -2.85
C MET A 1 3.87 -13.62 -4.20
N ASP A 2 2.57 -13.67 -4.49
CA ASP A 2 2.05 -13.11 -5.72
C ASP A 2 2.26 -11.60 -5.71
N LYS A 3 2.51 -10.99 -6.88
CA LYS A 3 2.51 -9.53 -7.04
C LYS A 3 1.08 -9.05 -7.32
N ILE A 4 0.81 -7.78 -7.04
CA ILE A 4 -0.40 -7.14 -7.55
C ILE A 4 -0.44 -7.21 -9.09
N CYS A 5 -1.61 -7.40 -9.68
CA CYS A 5 -1.73 -7.62 -11.13
C CYS A 5 -1.26 -6.46 -12.02
N TRP A 6 -1.28 -5.23 -11.49
CA TRP A 6 -0.82 -4.03 -12.19
C TRP A 6 0.70 -3.79 -12.12
N ALA A 7 1.46 -4.59 -11.37
CA ALA A 7 2.91 -4.48 -11.34
C ALA A 7 3.51 -4.83 -12.71
N ASN A 8 4.18 -3.88 -13.34
CA ASN A 8 4.68 -3.97 -14.71
C ASN A 8 6.19 -3.73 -14.83
N THR A 9 6.88 -3.45 -13.70
CA THR A 9 8.34 -3.40 -13.64
C THR A 9 8.89 -4.26 -12.51
N ASN A 10 10.08 -4.83 -12.73
CA ASN A 10 10.87 -5.51 -11.71
C ASN A 10 12.03 -4.65 -11.21
N ASN A 11 12.20 -3.45 -11.77
CA ASN A 11 13.23 -2.51 -11.36
C ASN A 11 12.59 -1.40 -10.52
N PHE A 12 13.00 -1.33 -9.26
CA PHE A 12 12.58 -0.27 -8.34
C PHE A 12 12.90 1.11 -8.91
N ASP A 13 14.06 1.29 -9.55
CA ASP A 13 14.51 2.60 -10.02
C ASP A 13 13.66 3.15 -11.16
N ASP A 14 13.12 2.28 -12.00
CA ASP A 14 12.27 2.66 -13.13
C ASP A 14 10.82 2.94 -12.72
N SER A 15 10.45 2.69 -11.46
CA SER A 15 9.06 2.79 -10.99
C SER A 15 8.63 4.22 -10.63
N ASP A 16 7.37 4.53 -10.92
CA ASP A 16 6.68 5.74 -10.46
C ASP A 16 5.92 5.48 -9.15
N PHE A 17 5.32 4.29 -9.05
CA PHE A 17 4.54 3.84 -7.90
C PHE A 17 5.16 2.59 -7.28
N VAL A 18 5.18 2.56 -5.95
CA VAL A 18 5.72 1.44 -5.17
C VAL A 18 4.64 0.89 -4.25
N ILE A 19 4.21 -0.34 -4.50
CA ILE A 19 3.26 -1.06 -3.64
C ILE A 19 4.02 -1.69 -2.48
N VAL A 20 3.60 -1.40 -1.25
CA VAL A 20 4.22 -1.93 -0.03
C VAL A 20 3.13 -2.61 0.81
N GLY A 21 3.29 -3.89 1.10
CA GLY A 21 2.41 -4.59 2.03
C GLY A 21 2.92 -4.48 3.47
N VAL A 22 2.05 -4.23 4.43
CA VAL A 22 2.38 -4.26 5.87
C VAL A 22 1.37 -5.17 6.58
N PRO A 23 1.64 -6.48 6.66
CA PRO A 23 0.74 -7.45 7.31
C PRO A 23 0.88 -7.38 8.83
N ASP A 24 0.46 -6.28 9.44
CA ASP A 24 0.52 -6.08 10.89
C ASP A 24 -0.86 -5.72 11.44
N GLU A 25 -1.33 -6.51 12.39
CA GLU A 25 -2.53 -6.20 13.19
C GLU A 25 -2.26 -6.22 14.70
N SER A 26 -0.98 -6.26 15.10
CA SER A 26 -0.55 -6.43 16.49
C SER A 26 -0.97 -5.29 17.43
N GLN A 27 -1.32 -4.12 16.90
CA GLN A 27 -1.83 -2.97 17.66
C GLN A 27 -3.33 -2.73 17.45
N SER A 28 -4.03 -3.65 16.80
CA SER A 28 -5.48 -3.56 16.68
C SER A 28 -6.15 -3.80 18.03
N HIS A 29 -7.15 -2.97 18.34
CA HIS A 29 -8.06 -3.18 19.47
C HIS A 29 -9.40 -3.76 19.02
N ALA A 30 -9.54 -4.14 17.75
CA ALA A 30 -10.77 -4.72 17.22
C ALA A 30 -11.00 -6.13 17.79
N LEU A 31 -12.28 -6.47 18.01
CA LEU A 31 -12.67 -7.84 18.39
C LEU A 31 -12.47 -8.85 17.23
N ARG A 32 -12.47 -8.35 15.98
CA ARG A 32 -12.30 -9.14 14.76
C ARG A 32 -10.84 -9.07 14.33
N GLN A 33 -10.28 -10.21 13.98
CA GLN A 33 -8.91 -10.38 13.50
C GLN A 33 -8.88 -10.75 12.01
N GLY A 34 -7.68 -10.76 11.41
CA GLY A 34 -7.44 -11.19 10.03
C GLY A 34 -7.12 -10.05 9.05
N THR A 35 -6.92 -8.83 9.54
CA THR A 35 -6.44 -7.71 8.71
C THR A 35 -5.00 -7.93 8.25
N GLU A 36 -4.16 -8.65 9.01
CA GLU A 36 -2.80 -9.01 8.59
C GLU A 36 -2.74 -9.82 7.28
N ASP A 37 -3.80 -10.54 6.93
CA ASP A 37 -3.89 -11.31 5.69
C ASP A 37 -4.18 -10.42 4.46
N ALA A 38 -4.63 -9.19 4.66
CA ALA A 38 -5.09 -8.30 3.59
C ALA A 38 -4.05 -8.05 2.49
N PRO A 39 -2.74 -7.82 2.78
CA PRO A 39 -1.74 -7.62 1.73
C PRO A 39 -1.60 -8.80 0.78
N ASN A 40 -1.75 -10.04 1.28
CA ASN A 40 -1.71 -11.23 0.44
C ASN A 40 -3.02 -11.40 -0.32
N ARG A 41 -4.15 -11.22 0.38
CA ARG A 41 -5.47 -11.44 -0.17
C ARG A 41 -5.81 -10.46 -1.29
N ILE A 42 -5.41 -9.19 -1.15
CA ILE A 42 -5.61 -8.16 -2.19
C ILE A 42 -4.80 -8.50 -3.44
N ARG A 43 -3.55 -8.95 -3.31
CA ARG A 43 -2.74 -9.37 -4.45
C ARG A 43 -3.37 -10.57 -5.18
N GLU A 44 -3.76 -11.60 -4.43
CA GLU A 44 -4.44 -12.78 -4.98
C GLU A 44 -5.73 -12.41 -5.72
N ILE A 45 -6.57 -11.57 -5.12
CA ILE A 45 -7.84 -11.15 -5.73
C ILE A 45 -7.62 -10.27 -6.95
N SER A 46 -6.64 -9.36 -6.92
CA SER A 46 -6.31 -8.52 -8.09
C SER A 46 -5.97 -9.39 -9.31
N GLN A 47 -5.20 -10.47 -9.12
CA GLN A 47 -4.88 -11.41 -10.19
C GLN A 47 -6.12 -12.13 -10.72
N LYS A 48 -7.12 -12.41 -9.88
CA LYS A 48 -8.33 -13.16 -10.28
C LYS A 48 -9.44 -12.28 -10.87
N ARG A 49 -9.53 -11.02 -10.43
CA ARG A 49 -10.66 -10.13 -10.75
C ARG A 49 -10.30 -9.07 -11.77
N ASP A 50 -9.06 -8.61 -11.73
CA ASP A 50 -8.57 -7.53 -12.57
C ASP A 50 -7.64 -8.04 -13.68
N SER A 51 -7.56 -9.35 -13.86
CA SER A 51 -6.94 -9.97 -15.04
C SER A 51 -7.93 -10.89 -15.76
N TYR A 52 -7.87 -10.87 -17.09
CA TYR A 52 -8.68 -11.68 -17.98
C TYR A 52 -7.80 -12.37 -19.01
N SER A 53 -7.85 -13.70 -19.05
CA SER A 53 -7.08 -14.50 -19.99
C SER A 53 -7.98 -15.06 -21.08
N ARG A 54 -7.68 -14.76 -22.34
CA ARG A 54 -8.36 -15.31 -23.51
C ARG A 54 -7.34 -15.63 -24.60
N ASP A 55 -7.44 -16.83 -25.17
CA ASP A 55 -6.56 -17.30 -26.25
C ASP A 55 -5.06 -17.17 -25.92
N GLY A 56 -4.68 -17.45 -24.67
CA GLY A 56 -3.30 -17.35 -24.18
C GLY A 56 -2.79 -15.92 -23.94
N LYS A 57 -3.64 -14.90 -24.11
CA LYS A 57 -3.33 -13.50 -23.83
C LYS A 57 -4.02 -13.04 -22.55
N THR A 58 -3.24 -12.56 -21.59
CA THR A 58 -3.75 -11.92 -20.38
C THR A 58 -3.89 -10.42 -20.63
N SER A 59 -5.07 -9.88 -20.33
CA SER A 59 -5.37 -8.45 -20.34
C SER A 59 -5.76 -8.02 -18.94
N LEU A 60 -5.39 -6.81 -18.53
CA LEU A 60 -5.79 -6.26 -17.24
C LEU A 60 -7.10 -5.48 -17.39
N GLY A 61 -7.94 -5.54 -16.36
CA GLY A 61 -9.06 -4.61 -16.16
C GLY A 61 -8.48 -3.22 -15.92
N LEU A 62 -8.44 -2.42 -16.98
CA LEU A 62 -8.01 -1.02 -16.92
C LEU A 62 -9.22 -0.13 -17.22
N PRO A 63 -9.34 1.03 -16.54
CA PRO A 63 -10.30 2.04 -16.98
C PRO A 63 -10.00 2.41 -18.45
N TYR A 64 -11.05 2.43 -19.27
CA TYR A 64 -11.03 2.52 -20.73
C TYR A 64 -10.35 3.78 -21.32
N SER A 65 -9.96 4.70 -20.44
CA SER A 65 -9.21 5.90 -20.75
C SER A 65 -8.19 6.04 -19.64
N TYR A 66 -6.95 5.61 -19.83
CA TYR A 66 -5.79 6.38 -19.37
C TYR A 66 -4.49 5.72 -19.85
N SER A 67 -3.75 6.51 -20.63
CA SER A 67 -2.39 6.31 -21.07
C SER A 67 -1.38 6.52 -19.95
N THR A 68 -1.61 5.97 -18.75
CA THR A 68 -0.58 6.04 -17.71
C THR A 68 0.42 4.93 -18.01
N HIS A 69 1.49 5.28 -18.73
CA HIS A 69 2.75 4.51 -18.82
C HIS A 69 3.47 4.49 -17.46
N ALA A 70 2.71 4.44 -16.37
CA ALA A 70 3.27 4.46 -15.04
C ALA A 70 3.85 3.08 -14.75
N ASN A 71 5.11 3.08 -14.30
CA ASN A 71 5.78 1.87 -13.88
C ASN A 71 5.42 1.59 -12.42
N VAL A 72 4.75 0.48 -12.18
CA VAL A 72 4.35 0.01 -10.85
C VAL A 72 5.29 -1.12 -10.43
N TYR A 73 5.98 -0.91 -9.32
CA TYR A 73 6.82 -1.91 -8.67
C TYR A 73 6.13 -2.41 -7.40
N ASP A 74 5.98 -3.73 -7.27
CA ASP A 74 5.52 -4.34 -6.02
C ASP A 74 6.74 -4.70 -5.17
N TYR A 75 6.91 -3.98 -4.05
CA TYR A 75 8.01 -4.16 -3.11
C TYR A 75 7.85 -5.44 -2.27
N GLY A 76 6.65 -6.02 -2.23
CA GLY A 76 6.32 -7.14 -1.34
C GLY A 76 5.88 -6.67 0.04
N ASN A 77 5.99 -7.56 1.02
CA ASN A 77 5.63 -7.27 2.41
C ASN A 77 6.85 -6.86 3.23
N ILE A 78 6.64 -5.91 4.14
CA ILE A 78 7.64 -5.44 5.10
C ILE A 78 7.04 -5.48 6.51
N ASP A 79 7.91 -5.55 7.50
CA ASP A 79 7.51 -5.42 8.90
C ASP A 79 7.23 -3.96 9.25
N ARG A 80 6.34 -3.72 10.24
CA ARG A 80 6.03 -2.36 10.73
C ARG A 80 7.29 -1.55 11.07
N VAL A 81 8.32 -2.20 11.61
CA VAL A 81 9.57 -1.54 12.00
C VAL A 81 10.37 -1.00 10.80
N GLN A 82 10.15 -1.56 9.61
CA GLN A 82 10.83 -1.18 8.37
C GLN A 82 10.14 -0.03 7.63
N ILE A 83 8.94 0.39 8.06
CA ILE A 83 8.14 1.43 7.39
C ILE A 83 8.97 2.69 7.16
N ASN A 84 9.70 3.19 8.17
CA ASN A 84 10.47 4.43 8.02
C ASN A 84 11.56 4.29 6.95
N GLU A 85 12.41 3.26 7.04
CA GLU A 85 13.51 3.05 6.10
C GLU A 85 13.01 2.87 4.65
N VAL A 86 11.95 2.09 4.47
CA VAL A 86 11.38 1.84 3.14
C VAL A 86 10.73 3.10 2.58
N TYR A 87 10.00 3.87 3.40
CA TYR A 87 9.43 5.15 2.97
C TYR A 87 10.52 6.17 2.63
N ASP A 88 11.60 6.25 3.41
CA ASP A 88 12.74 7.14 3.11
C ASP A 88 13.37 6.77 1.75
N GLN A 89 13.54 5.48 1.47
CA GLN A 89 14.05 5.00 0.18
C GLN A 89 13.10 5.34 -0.99
N ILE A 90 11.79 5.19 -0.81
CA ILE A 90 10.79 5.48 -1.86
C ILE A 90 10.74 6.99 -2.13
N LEU A 91 10.61 7.80 -1.08
CA LEU A 91 10.38 9.24 -1.16
C LEU A 91 11.64 9.99 -1.62
N SER A 92 12.84 9.54 -1.24
CA SER A 92 14.11 10.13 -1.71
C SER A 92 14.31 10.01 -3.22
N LYS A 93 13.62 9.07 -3.88
CA LYS A 93 13.60 8.92 -5.34
C LYS A 93 12.36 9.53 -6.01
N SER A 94 11.60 10.36 -5.28
CA SER A 94 10.38 11.02 -5.76
C SER A 94 9.31 10.06 -6.29
N LYS A 95 9.25 8.84 -5.72
CA LYS A 95 8.27 7.81 -6.06
C LYS A 95 7.07 7.89 -5.11
N ILE A 96 5.91 7.41 -5.56
CA ILE A 96 4.67 7.43 -4.76
C ILE A 96 4.49 6.07 -4.05
N PRO A 97 4.56 6.00 -2.71
CA PRO A 97 4.23 4.78 -1.98
C PRO A 97 2.72 4.56 -1.95
N ILE A 98 2.30 3.30 -2.14
CA ILE A 98 0.93 2.84 -1.92
C ILE A 98 1.02 1.66 -0.95
N THR A 99 0.56 1.87 0.27
CA THR A 99 0.57 0.80 1.27
C THR A 99 -0.72 0.01 1.27
N ILE A 100 -0.59 -1.33 1.21
CA ILE A 100 -1.66 -2.27 1.52
C ILE A 100 -1.43 -2.72 2.96
N GLY A 101 -2.30 -2.29 3.86
CA GLY A 101 -2.12 -2.48 5.29
C GLY A 101 -2.64 -3.80 5.83
N GLY A 102 -2.43 -3.95 7.14
CA GLY A 102 -3.32 -4.65 8.05
C GLY A 102 -4.20 -3.64 8.78
N ASP A 103 -4.08 -3.56 10.10
CA ASP A 103 -4.85 -2.64 10.93
C ASP A 103 -4.44 -1.17 10.74
N HIS A 104 -5.36 -0.24 11.03
CA HIS A 104 -5.17 1.20 10.79
C HIS A 104 -4.06 1.85 11.66
N SER A 105 -3.63 1.17 12.72
CA SER A 105 -2.48 1.59 13.56
C SER A 105 -1.18 1.81 12.77
N ILE A 106 -0.99 1.14 11.62
CA ILE A 106 0.18 1.35 10.76
C ILE A 106 0.23 2.76 10.16
N THR A 107 -0.93 3.42 9.98
CA THR A 107 -1.02 4.74 9.35
C THR A 107 -0.22 5.78 10.13
N ARG A 108 -0.17 5.68 11.47
CA ARG A 108 0.65 6.57 12.30
C ARG A 108 2.15 6.52 11.92
N HIS A 109 2.68 5.34 11.64
CA HIS A 109 4.07 5.16 11.25
C HIS A 109 4.34 5.73 9.86
N ILE A 110 3.40 5.51 8.92
CA ILE A 110 3.43 6.06 7.56
C ILE A 110 3.42 7.59 7.59
N LEU A 111 2.49 8.20 8.35
CA LEU A 111 2.40 9.66 8.47
C LEU A 111 3.68 10.27 9.07
N LYS A 112 4.29 9.58 10.03
CA LYS A 112 5.58 10.01 10.59
C LYS A 112 6.69 9.97 9.53
N ALA A 113 6.81 8.88 8.78
CA ALA A 113 7.78 8.76 7.69
C ALA A 113 7.56 9.83 6.60
N LEU A 114 6.31 10.09 6.22
CA LEU A 114 5.95 11.17 5.29
C LEU A 114 6.39 12.54 5.84
N SER A 115 6.07 12.86 7.10
CA SER A 115 6.42 14.16 7.68
C SER A 115 7.92 14.48 7.64
N ASN A 116 8.78 13.46 7.74
CA ASN A 116 10.23 13.61 7.65
C ASN A 116 10.73 13.95 6.24
N ASN A 117 9.99 13.53 5.19
CA ASN A 117 10.45 13.62 3.80
C ASN A 117 9.72 14.72 2.99
N ILE A 118 8.43 14.90 3.23
CA ILE A 118 7.57 15.80 2.41
C ILE A 118 7.13 17.07 3.15
N GLY A 119 7.43 17.20 4.45
CA GLY A 119 7.06 18.36 5.25
C GLY A 119 5.56 18.41 5.57
N LYS A 120 4.90 19.55 5.33
CA LYS A 120 3.47 19.73 5.60
C LYS A 120 2.62 19.11 4.49
N PHE A 121 1.61 18.35 4.87
CA PHE A 121 0.64 17.74 3.96
C PHE A 121 -0.77 17.80 4.55
N SER A 122 -1.76 17.60 3.69
CA SER A 122 -3.15 17.40 4.09
C SER A 122 -3.50 15.91 4.06
N LEU A 123 -4.37 15.48 4.97
CA LEU A 123 -4.86 14.11 5.02
C LEU A 123 -6.32 14.09 4.55
N VAL A 124 -6.60 13.27 3.54
CA VAL A 124 -7.97 12.87 3.19
C VAL A 124 -8.20 11.50 3.83
N TYR A 125 -9.19 11.41 4.72
CA TYR A 125 -9.40 10.26 5.59
C TYR A 125 -10.78 9.66 5.34
N PHE A 126 -10.80 8.41 4.87
CA PHE A 126 -12.02 7.64 4.64
C PHE A 126 -12.11 6.52 5.65
N ASP A 127 -12.94 6.68 6.67
CA ASP A 127 -13.24 5.65 7.65
C ASP A 127 -14.62 5.90 8.25
N ALA A 128 -15.26 4.83 8.74
CA ALA A 128 -16.46 4.94 9.55
C ALA A 128 -16.17 5.43 10.96
N HIS A 129 -14.92 5.27 11.43
CA HIS A 129 -14.48 5.65 12.77
C HIS A 129 -13.44 6.78 12.70
N PRO A 130 -13.48 7.74 13.64
CA PRO A 130 -12.58 8.88 13.59
C PRO A 130 -11.12 8.55 13.93
N ASP A 131 -10.84 7.44 14.63
CA ASP A 131 -9.50 7.03 15.10
C ASP A 131 -8.70 8.09 15.88
N PHE A 132 -9.39 9.14 16.37
CA PHE A 132 -8.83 10.23 17.17
C PHE A 132 -9.12 10.09 18.67
N VAL A 133 -9.32 8.87 19.16
CA VAL A 133 -9.65 8.64 20.57
C VAL A 133 -8.38 8.79 21.42
N SER A 134 -8.34 9.81 22.26
CA SER A 134 -7.25 10.05 23.21
C SER A 134 -7.57 9.41 24.56
N SER A 135 -6.61 8.69 25.14
CA SER A 135 -6.68 8.21 26.53
C SER A 135 -6.24 9.28 27.55
N THR A 136 -5.67 10.39 27.07
CA THR A 136 -5.29 11.55 27.87
C THR A 136 -6.32 12.67 27.68
N THR A 137 -6.94 13.10 28.77
CA THR A 137 -7.67 14.37 28.83
C THR A 137 -6.68 15.52 28.83
N ASN A 138 -6.83 16.47 27.91
CA ASN A 138 -6.14 17.76 27.97
C ASN A 138 -6.50 18.53 29.24
#